data_AF-A0A086APK0-F1
#
_entry.id   AF-A0A086APK0-F1
#
_cell.length_a   1.000
_cell.length_b   1.000
_cell.length_c   1.000
_cell.angle_alpha   90.00
_cell.angle_beta   90.00
_cell.angle_gamma   90.00
#
_symmetry.space_group_name_H-M   'P 1'
#
loop_
_entity.id
_entity.type
_entity.pdbx_description
1 polymer ?
#
loop_
_entity_poly.entity_id
_entity_poly.type
_entity_poly.pdbx_seq_one_letter_code
_entity_poly.pdbx_strand_id
1 'polypeptide(L)'
;MNTENTKAQMRKGILEFCILSLINHREMYVSDLIDELKKGKLDVVEGTLYPLLTRLKNGEFLSYRWEESTGGPPRKYYQITEKGKLFLDELQNTWAELTASVNQITQKI
;
A
#
# COMPACT_ATOMS: atom_id res chain seq x y z
N MET A 1 -15.76 21.81 -5.83
CA MET A 1 -14.91 20.59 -5.79
C MET A 1 -13.51 21.00 -6.24
N ASN A 2 -12.46 20.69 -5.47
CA ASN A 2 -11.08 21.08 -5.79
C ASN A 2 -10.35 19.90 -6.43
N THR A 3 -9.79 20.10 -7.63
CA THR A 3 -9.05 19.08 -8.39
C THR A 3 -7.95 18.40 -7.56
N GLU A 4 -7.24 19.15 -6.72
CA GLU A 4 -6.18 18.59 -5.87
C GLU A 4 -6.74 17.68 -4.77
N ASN A 5 -7.92 18.01 -4.22
CA ASN A 5 -8.61 17.14 -3.27
C ASN A 5 -9.06 15.84 -3.96
N THR A 6 -9.66 15.94 -5.16
CA THR A 6 -10.08 14.76 -5.93
C THR A 6 -8.90 13.83 -6.23
N LYS A 7 -7.77 14.37 -6.72
CA LYS A 7 -6.54 13.59 -6.94
C LYS A 7 -6.03 12.92 -5.66
N ALA A 8 -6.08 13.63 -4.53
CA ALA A 8 -5.65 13.08 -3.24
C ALA A 8 -6.54 11.91 -2.79
N GLN A 9 -7.87 12.01 -2.96
CA GLN A 9 -8.78 10.90 -2.61
C GLN A 9 -8.58 9.68 -3.50
N MET A 10 -8.39 9.88 -4.81
CA MET A 10 -8.07 8.78 -5.74
C MET A 10 -6.81 8.02 -5.31
N ARG A 11 -5.74 8.74 -4.97
CA ARG A 11 -4.49 8.14 -4.47
C ARG A 11 -4.70 7.42 -3.13
N LYS A 12 -5.38 8.04 -2.17
CA LYS A 12 -5.65 7.43 -0.86
C LYS A 12 -6.41 6.12 -0.98
N GLY A 13 -7.37 6.03 -1.90
CA GLY A 13 -8.20 4.83 -2.11
C GLY A 13 -7.41 3.59 -2.54
N ILE A 14 -6.22 3.77 -3.14
CA ILE A 14 -5.40 2.64 -3.64
C ILE A 14 -4.17 2.35 -2.77
N LEU A 15 -3.94 3.10 -1.69
CA LEU A 15 -2.69 2.98 -0.91
C LEU A 15 -2.53 1.60 -0.27
N GLU A 16 -3.60 1.01 0.26
CA GLU A 16 -3.53 -0.33 0.88
C GLU A 16 -3.14 -1.40 -0.14
N PHE A 17 -3.73 -1.35 -1.33
CA PHE A 17 -3.39 -2.21 -2.44
C PHE A 17 -1.91 -2.07 -2.84
N CYS A 18 -1.41 -0.84 -2.93
CA CYS A 18 -0.01 -0.57 -3.25
C CYS A 18 0.94 -1.07 -2.16
N ILE A 19 0.63 -0.84 -0.88
CA ILE A 19 1.44 -1.30 0.26
C ILE A 19 1.52 -2.82 0.29
N LEU A 20 0.39 -3.52 0.16
CA LEU A 20 0.36 -4.98 0.12
C LEU A 20 1.14 -5.53 -1.08
N SER A 21 1.00 -4.91 -2.25
CA SER A 21 1.75 -5.30 -3.45
C SER A 21 3.26 -5.19 -3.24
N LEU A 22 3.74 -4.08 -2.66
CA LEU A 22 5.16 -3.88 -2.37
C LEU A 22 5.70 -4.93 -1.38
N ILE A 23 4.98 -5.14 -0.27
CA ILE A 23 5.40 -6.09 0.78
C ILE A 23 5.33 -7.54 0.30
N ASN A 24 4.46 -7.86 -0.66
CA ASN A 24 4.39 -9.20 -1.27
C ASN A 24 5.66 -9.57 -2.04
N HIS A 25 6.39 -8.58 -2.58
CA HIS A 25 7.64 -8.84 -3.30
C HIS A 25 8.83 -9.11 -2.36
N ARG A 26 8.87 -8.43 -1.22
CA ARG A 26 9.89 -8.60 -0.17
C ARG A 26 9.42 -7.96 1.12
N GLU A 27 9.98 -8.40 2.24
CA GLU A 27 9.81 -7.69 3.51
C GLU A 27 10.34 -6.26 3.40
N MET A 28 9.65 -5.29 4.01
CA MET A 28 10.01 -3.88 3.91
C MET A 28 9.95 -3.17 5.25
N TYR A 29 10.91 -2.27 5.47
CA TYR A 29 10.83 -1.28 6.53
C TYR A 29 10.02 -0.07 6.06
N VAL A 30 9.55 0.75 6.99
CA VAL A 30 8.68 1.91 6.71
C VAL A 30 9.33 2.90 5.75
N SER A 31 10.64 3.14 5.86
CA SER A 31 11.33 4.03 4.93
C SER A 31 11.37 3.48 3.51
N ASP A 32 11.57 2.16 3.35
CA ASP A 32 11.56 1.52 2.03
C ASP A 32 10.19 1.68 1.36
N LEU A 33 9.11 1.52 2.12
CA LEU A 33 7.75 1.71 1.63
C LEU A 33 7.50 3.15 1.17
N ILE A 34 7.94 4.14 1.95
CA ILE A 34 7.81 5.56 1.59
C ILE A 34 8.56 5.84 0.28
N ASP A 35 9.78 5.33 0.17
CA ASP A 35 10.62 5.55 -1.01
C ASP A 35 10.03 4.89 -2.27
N GLU A 36 9.52 3.67 -2.18
CA GLU A 36 8.88 2.98 -3.31
C GLU A 36 7.54 3.63 -3.71
N LEU A 37 6.71 4.01 -2.74
CA LEU A 37 5.46 4.73 -3.01
C LEU A 37 5.73 6.09 -3.68
N LYS A 38 6.77 6.80 -3.25
CA LYS A 38 7.22 8.06 -3.87
C LYS A 38 7.66 7.86 -5.32
N LYS A 39 8.41 6.80 -5.64
CA LYS A 39 8.75 6.46 -7.05
C LYS A 39 7.49 6.24 -7.90
N GLY A 40 6.44 5.67 -7.32
CA GLY A 40 5.11 5.52 -7.91
C GLY A 40 4.25 6.79 -7.96
N LYS A 41 4.78 7.96 -7.57
CA LYS A 41 4.03 9.24 -7.44
C LYS A 41 2.88 9.18 -6.44
N LEU A 42 3.02 8.33 -5.41
CA LEU A 42 2.12 8.19 -4.27
C LEU A 42 2.80 8.74 -3.02
N ASP A 43 3.10 10.04 -3.01
CA ASP A 43 3.72 10.69 -1.86
C ASP A 43 2.86 10.51 -0.59
N VAL A 44 3.46 9.87 0.41
CA VAL A 44 2.85 9.64 1.72
C VAL A 44 3.81 10.04 2.83
N VAL A 45 3.24 10.56 3.92
CA VAL A 45 3.98 10.83 5.15
C VAL A 45 3.74 9.70 6.15
N GLU A 46 4.65 9.56 7.12
CA GLU A 46 4.55 8.55 8.19
C GLU A 46 3.19 8.55 8.91
N GLY A 47 2.65 9.74 9.21
CA GLY A 47 1.35 9.89 9.86
C GLY A 47 0.18 9.32 9.07
N THR A 48 0.34 9.09 7.75
CA THR A 48 -0.64 8.37 6.91
C THR A 48 -0.31 6.89 6.82
N LEU A 49 0.98 6.53 6.71
CA LEU A 49 1.41 5.15 6.48
C LEU A 49 1.24 4.26 7.72
N TYR A 50 1.58 4.74 8.93
CA TYR A 50 1.49 3.94 10.16
C TYR A 50 0.06 3.47 10.49
N PRO A 51 -0.99 4.32 10.39
CA PRO A 51 -2.36 3.88 10.56
C PRO A 51 -2.77 2.78 9.56
N LEU A 52 -2.34 2.86 8.30
CA LEU A 52 -2.61 1.83 7.29
C LEU A 52 -1.92 0.51 7.63
N LEU A 53 -0.63 0.56 7.98
CA LEU A 53 0.11 -0.63 8.41
C LEU A 53 -0.51 -1.26 9.66
N THR A 54 -0.99 -0.45 10.60
CA THR A 54 -1.69 -0.91 11.80
C THR A 54 -3.00 -1.61 11.44
N ARG A 55 -3.79 -1.03 10.55
CA ARG A 55 -5.05 -1.62 10.08
C ARG A 55 -4.82 -2.95 9.36
N LEU A 56 -3.86 -3.00 8.43
CA LEU A 56 -3.50 -4.22 7.70
C LEU A 56 -2.97 -5.31 8.65
N LYS A 57 -2.18 -4.95 9.66
CA LYS A 57 -1.69 -5.88 10.68
C LYS A 57 -2.81 -6.40 11.59
N ASN A 58 -3.74 -5.54 11.98
CA ASN A 58 -4.88 -5.91 12.82
C ASN A 58 -5.90 -6.76 12.06
N GLY A 59 -6.01 -6.57 10.74
CA GLY A 59 -6.73 -7.47 9.84
C GLY A 59 -6.00 -8.78 9.56
N GLU A 60 -4.80 -8.98 10.13
CA GLU A 60 -3.92 -10.14 9.91
C GLU A 60 -3.43 -10.29 8.46
N PHE A 61 -3.54 -9.26 7.62
CA PHE A 61 -3.01 -9.26 6.26
C PHE A 61 -1.50 -9.06 6.24
N LEU A 62 -0.97 -8.38 7.26
CA LEU A 62 0.46 -8.21 7.49
C LEU A 62 0.86 -8.76 8.86
N SER A 63 2.11 -9.18 8.96
CA SER A 63 2.82 -9.33 10.23
C SER A 63 4.14 -8.54 10.17
N TYR A 64 4.91 -8.55 11.25
CA TYR A 64 6.25 -7.98 11.22
C TYR A 64 7.22 -8.83 12.03
N ARG A 65 8.50 -8.75 11.66
CA ARG A 65 9.62 -9.20 12.50
C ARG A 65 10.42 -8.00 13.00
N TRP A 66 11.03 -8.16 14.16
CA TRP A 66 12.00 -7.21 14.66
C TRP A 66 13.37 -7.51 14.04
N GLU A 67 14.08 -6.46 13.64
CA GLU A 67 15.46 -6.50 13.21
C GLU A 67 16.26 -5.53 14.10
N GLU A 68 17.31 -6.03 14.74
CA GLU A 68 18.23 -5.18 15.47
C GLU A 68 18.90 -4.20 14.52
N SER A 69 19.11 -2.97 14.98
CA SER A 69 19.83 -1.97 14.20
C SER A 69 21.20 -1.73 14.81
N THR A 70 22.17 -1.35 13.98
CA THR A 70 23.57 -1.16 14.40
C THR A 70 23.80 0.06 15.29
N GLY A 71 22.79 0.90 15.54
CA GLY A 71 22.95 2.13 16.32
C GLY A 71 21.67 2.89 16.65
N GLY A 72 20.50 2.24 16.60
CA GLY A 72 19.20 2.85 16.84
C GLY A 72 18.16 1.86 17.39
N PRO A 73 16.89 2.27 17.52
CA PRO A 73 15.85 1.36 17.98
C PRO A 73 15.68 0.18 17.01
N PRO A 74 15.21 -0.98 17.49
CA PRO A 74 14.86 -2.10 16.63
C PRO A 74 13.87 -1.69 15.53
N ARG A 75 14.09 -2.19 14.31
CA ARG A 75 13.26 -1.91 13.14
C ARG A 75 12.20 -3.00 12.99
N LYS A 76 11.01 -2.61 12.54
CA LYS A 76 9.95 -3.55 12.15
C LYS A 76 9.99 -3.73 10.65
N TYR A 77 10.30 -4.93 10.19
CA TYR A 77 10.15 -5.31 8.79
C TYR A 77 8.80 -5.99 8.63
N TYR A 78 7.94 -5.40 7.81
CA TYR A 78 6.62 -5.92 7.54
C TYR A 78 6.69 -7.00 6.46
N GLN A 79 5.89 -8.04 6.63
CA GLN A 79 5.76 -9.15 5.69
C GLN A 79 4.28 -9.50 5.49
N ILE A 80 3.95 -9.95 4.29
CA ILE A 80 2.58 -10.37 3.96
C ILE A 80 2.30 -11.75 4.56
N THR A 81 1.09 -11.96 5.09
CA THR A 81 0.64 -13.27 5.56
C THR A 81 -0.04 -14.04 4.43
N GLU A 82 -0.33 -15.33 4.61
CA GLU A 82 -1.14 -16.08 3.65
C GLU A 82 -2.54 -15.48 3.45
N LYS A 83 -3.18 -15.01 4.53
CA LYS A 83 -4.44 -14.25 4.46
C LYS A 83 -4.27 -12.95 3.67
N GLY A 84 -3.13 -12.28 3.86
CA GLY A 84 -2.77 -11.08 3.12
C GLY A 84 -2.61 -11.32 1.61
N LYS A 85 -2.03 -12.46 1.22
CA LYS A 85 -1.89 -12.84 -0.19
C LYS A 85 -3.25 -13.08 -0.84
N LEU A 86 -4.12 -13.85 -0.19
CA LEU A 86 -5.49 -14.07 -0.68
C LEU A 86 -6.26 -12.75 -0.84
N PHE A 87 -6.15 -11.86 0.15
CA PHE A 87 -6.76 -10.53 0.08
C PHE A 87 -6.14 -9.66 -1.03
N LEU A 88 -4.82 -9.74 -1.23
CA LEU A 88 -4.15 -9.04 -2.33
C LEU A 88 -4.63 -9.53 -3.69
N ASP A 89 -4.83 -10.84 -3.89
CA ASP A 89 -5.34 -11.39 -5.14
C ASP A 89 -6.75 -10.85 -5.46
N GLU A 90 -7.63 -10.74 -4.46
CA GLU A 90 -8.94 -10.10 -4.60
C GLU A 90 -8.83 -8.62 -5.01
N LEU A 91 -7.90 -7.87 -4.40
CA LEU A 91 -7.64 -6.48 -4.75
C LEU A 91 -7.07 -6.32 -6.16
N GLN A 92 -6.22 -7.25 -6.61
CA GLN A 92 -5.67 -7.25 -7.98
C GLN A 92 -6.79 -7.42 -9.01
N ASN A 93 -7.71 -8.35 -8.78
CA ASN A 93 -8.88 -8.55 -9.65
C ASN A 93 -9.76 -7.29 -9.66
N THR A 94 -10.06 -6.73 -8.49
CA THR A 94 -10.85 -5.49 -8.35
C THR A 94 -10.20 -4.32 -9.10
N TRP A 95 -8.87 -4.18 -9.02
CA TRP A 95 -8.14 -3.12 -9.70
C TRP A 95 -8.18 -3.29 -11.23
N ALA A 96 -8.04 -4.52 -11.73
CA ALA A 96 -8.15 -4.80 -13.16
C ALA A 96 -9.54 -4.43 -13.71
N GLU A 97 -10.61 -4.81 -13.00
CA GLU A 97 -11.99 -4.46 -13.37
C GLU A 97 -12.25 -2.95 -13.32
N LEU A 98 -11.79 -2.28 -12.26
CA LEU A 98 -11.95 -0.84 -12.08
C LEU A 98 -11.24 -0.06 -13.19
N THR A 99 -9.99 -0.41 -13.48
CA THR A 99 -9.21 0.27 -14.52
C THR A 99 -9.81 0.06 -15.91
N ALA A 100 -10.25 -1.16 -16.24
CA ALA A 100 -10.95 -1.44 -17.48
C ALA A 100 -12.24 -0.60 -17.61
N SER A 101 -13.05 -0.57 -16.55
CA SER A 101 -14.31 0.17 -16.52
C SER A 101 -14.09 1.68 -16.67
N VAL A 102 -13.13 2.25 -15.93
CA VAL A 102 -12.78 3.68 -16.01
C VAL A 102 -12.27 4.04 -17.40
N ASN A 103 -11.38 3.23 -17.98
CA ASN A 103 -10.88 3.47 -19.32
C ASN A 103 -12.00 3.39 -20.36
N GLN A 104 -12.89 2.40 -20.29
CA GLN A 104 -14.04 2.29 -21.20
C GLN A 104 -14.97 3.51 -21.14
N ILE A 105 -15.19 4.07 -19.95
CA ILE A 105 -16.10 5.22 -19.76
C ILE A 105 -15.44 6.53 -20.18
N THR A 106 -14.16 6.72 -19.83
CA THR A 106 -13.45 8.00 -20.01
C THR A 106 -12.76 8.12 -21.37
N GLN A 107 -12.35 7.00 -21.94
CA GLN A 107 -11.87 6.90 -23.32
C GLN A 107 -13.03 6.40 -24.16
N LYS A 108 -13.96 7.29 -24.48
CA LYS A 108 -14.95 7.02 -25.53
C LYS A 108 -14.21 6.59 -26.79
N ILE A 109 -14.62 5.45 -27.36
CA ILE A 109 -14.40 5.13 -28.78
C ILE A 109 -14.98 6.26 -29.62
#